data_AF-A0A382KYW7-F1
#
_entry.id   AF-A0A382KYW7-F1
#
_cell.length_a   1.000
_cell.length_b   1.000
_cell.length_c   1.000
_cell.angle_alpha   90.00
_cell.angle_beta   90.00
_cell.angle_gamma   90.00
#
_symmetry.space_group_name_H-M   'P 1'
#
loop_
_entity.id
_entity.type
_entity.pdbx_description
1 polymer ?
#
loop_
_entity_poly.entity_id
_entity_poly.type
_entity_poly.pdbx_seq_one_letter_code
_entity_poly.pdbx_strand_id
1 'polypeptide(L)'
;MTFTNPIEGGTVLEDTVVPEGEPWSVRLAAGDVLRLVDLEGQQAVDFLCYSTDDLADRYNAANTIKLNGNIYLGRDSTLWSVRARKLMTIIEDTCGFHDTIYGCCSVEVDDVRFGKNNGKGCQGNFETELAKHGLDRRDIVANVNFFMRVPVEESGVLSIVPGLSKP
;
A
#
# COMPACT_ATOMS: atom_id res chain seq x y z
N MET A 1 -0.02 -20.46 10.53
CA MET A 1 1.42 -20.22 10.74
C MET A 1 1.57 -19.29 11.92
N THR A 2 2.55 -19.50 12.80
CA THR A 2 2.80 -18.59 13.92
C THR A 2 3.93 -17.65 13.51
N PHE A 3 3.60 -16.42 13.14
CA PHE A 3 4.62 -15.42 12.82
C PHE A 3 5.22 -14.91 14.13
N THR A 4 6.54 -15.05 14.30
CA THR A 4 7.23 -14.49 15.47
C THR A 4 7.14 -12.97 15.45
N ASN A 5 7.11 -12.32 16.61
CA ASN A 5 7.21 -10.85 16.65
C ASN A 5 8.58 -10.44 16.10
N PRO A 6 8.66 -9.67 15.00
CA PRO A 6 9.94 -9.31 14.41
C PRO A 6 10.64 -8.22 15.24
N ILE A 7 9.90 -7.52 16.12
CA ILE A 7 10.43 -6.49 16.99
C ILE A 7 10.75 -7.11 18.35
N GLU A 8 12.05 -7.26 18.65
CA GLU A 8 12.52 -7.77 19.93
C GLU A 8 11.96 -6.94 21.10
N GLY A 9 11.34 -7.62 22.08
CA GLY A 9 10.70 -6.95 23.23
C GLY A 9 9.39 -6.21 22.90
N GLY A 10 8.93 -6.21 21.65
CA GLY A 10 7.65 -5.63 21.26
C GLY A 10 6.46 -6.44 21.78
N THR A 11 5.30 -5.79 21.90
CA THR A 11 4.01 -6.45 22.17
C THR A 11 3.19 -6.46 20.88
N VAL A 12 2.59 -7.61 20.54
CA VAL A 12 1.65 -7.70 19.42
C VAL A 12 0.34 -7.05 19.84
N LEU A 13 -0.03 -5.96 19.17
CA LEU A 13 -1.30 -5.25 19.43
C LEU A 13 -2.48 -5.90 18.70
N GLU A 14 -2.24 -6.39 17.48
CA GLU A 14 -3.22 -7.06 16.63
C GLU A 14 -2.50 -8.07 15.71
N ASP A 15 -3.17 -9.19 15.40
CA ASP A 15 -2.73 -10.19 14.42
C ASP A 15 -3.96 -10.63 13.61
N THR A 16 -4.08 -10.13 12.37
CA THR A 16 -5.28 -10.27 11.53
C THR A 16 -4.90 -10.83 10.17
N VAL A 17 -5.58 -11.91 9.76
CA VAL A 17 -5.54 -12.43 8.40
C VAL A 17 -6.67 -11.77 7.60
N VAL A 18 -6.31 -10.99 6.59
CA VAL A 18 -7.27 -10.35 5.68
C VAL A 18 -7.61 -11.33 4.54
N PRO A 19 -8.88 -11.71 4.35
CA PRO A 19 -9.26 -12.59 3.25
C PRO A 19 -9.03 -11.97 1.87
N GLU A 20 -8.94 -12.81 0.83
CA GLU A 20 -8.81 -12.37 -0.55
C GLU A 20 -9.92 -11.37 -0.93
N GLY A 21 -9.52 -10.21 -1.46
CA GLY A 21 -10.44 -9.20 -1.95
C GLY A 21 -11.15 -8.40 -0.85
N GLU A 22 -10.86 -8.64 0.43
CA GLU A 22 -11.43 -7.90 1.53
C GLU A 22 -10.50 -6.76 1.99
N PRO A 23 -11.07 -5.62 2.45
CA PRO A 23 -10.28 -4.54 3.02
C PRO A 23 -10.06 -4.69 4.53
N TRP A 24 -9.10 -3.94 5.04
CA TRP A 24 -8.85 -3.77 6.48
C TRP A 24 -8.19 -2.42 6.74
N SER A 25 -8.49 -1.82 7.89
CA SER A 25 -7.85 -0.60 8.36
C SER A 25 -7.62 -0.63 9.87
N VAL A 26 -6.57 0.06 10.31
CA VAL A 26 -6.22 0.21 11.73
C VAL A 26 -5.64 1.60 11.98
N ARG A 27 -5.79 2.08 13.22
CA ARG A 27 -5.10 3.29 13.68
C ARG A 27 -3.77 2.90 14.31
N LEU A 28 -2.69 3.50 13.83
CA LEU A 28 -1.35 3.35 14.40
C LEU A 28 -0.95 4.62 15.17
N ALA A 29 -0.38 4.44 16.35
CA ALA A 29 0.29 5.51 17.09
C ALA A 29 1.75 5.65 16.61
N ALA A 30 2.37 6.79 16.92
CA ALA A 30 3.79 6.97 16.65
C ALA A 30 4.62 5.96 17.44
N GLY A 31 5.43 5.16 16.74
CA GLY A 31 6.23 4.08 17.33
C GLY A 31 5.64 2.68 17.11
N ASP A 32 4.36 2.57 16.71
CA ASP A 32 3.78 1.29 16.31
C ASP A 32 4.40 0.80 14.99
N VAL A 33 4.45 -0.52 14.83
CA VAL A 33 4.99 -1.19 13.64
C VAL A 33 3.90 -2.03 13.00
N LEU A 34 3.66 -1.79 11.71
CA LEU A 34 2.81 -2.64 10.87
C LEU A 34 3.70 -3.60 10.09
N ARG A 35 3.43 -4.90 10.22
CA ARG A 35 4.02 -5.94 9.37
C ARG A 35 2.97 -6.47 8.41
N LEU A 36 3.27 -6.37 7.11
CA LEU A 36 2.52 -7.04 6.06
C LEU A 36 3.21 -8.36 5.73
N VAL A 37 2.44 -9.45 5.66
CA VAL A 37 2.94 -10.77 5.30
C VAL A 37 2.10 -11.31 4.15
N ASP A 38 2.75 -11.58 3.03
CA ASP A 38 2.13 -12.30 1.92
C ASP A 38 2.19 -13.81 2.21
N LEU A 39 1.06 -14.37 2.64
CA LEU A 39 0.99 -15.74 3.17
C LEU A 39 1.18 -16.82 2.09
N GLU A 40 0.77 -16.52 0.86
CA GLU A 40 0.75 -17.49 -0.25
C GLU A 40 1.70 -17.09 -1.38
N GLY A 41 2.29 -15.90 -1.31
CA GLY A 41 3.14 -15.34 -2.35
C GLY A 41 2.30 -14.72 -3.49
N GLN A 42 2.91 -13.78 -4.19
CA GLN A 42 2.31 -13.05 -5.32
C GLN A 42 0.97 -12.32 -5.01
N GLN A 43 0.63 -12.08 -3.75
CA GLN A 43 -0.51 -11.23 -3.38
C GLN A 43 -0.04 -9.78 -3.22
N ALA A 44 -0.50 -8.90 -4.11
CA ALA A 44 -0.29 -7.46 -3.97
C ALA A 44 -1.20 -6.85 -2.89
N VAL A 45 -0.72 -5.82 -2.20
CA VAL A 45 -1.49 -5.06 -1.22
C VAL A 45 -1.51 -3.57 -1.58
N ASP A 46 -2.70 -3.08 -1.88
CA ASP A 46 -2.94 -1.66 -2.11
C ASP A 46 -3.09 -0.95 -0.76
N PHE A 47 -2.26 0.06 -0.52
CA PHE A 47 -2.09 0.67 0.80
C PHE A 47 -2.15 2.21 0.75
N LEU A 48 -2.92 2.78 1.68
CA LEU A 48 -2.97 4.21 1.95
C LEU A 48 -2.80 4.46 3.45
N CYS A 49 -2.17 5.58 3.79
CA CYS A 49 -2.09 6.06 5.17
C CYS A 49 -2.37 7.55 5.28
N TYR A 50 -2.95 7.92 6.42
CA TYR A 50 -3.45 9.27 6.71
C TYR A 50 -2.92 9.70 8.08
N SER A 51 -2.61 10.98 8.24
CA SER A 51 -2.28 11.52 9.57
C SER A 51 -3.49 11.41 10.48
N THR A 52 -3.29 10.93 11.70
CA THR A 52 -4.36 10.79 12.70
C THR A 52 -4.76 12.13 13.34
N ASP A 53 -3.95 13.18 13.16
CA ASP A 53 -4.22 14.55 13.62
C ASP A 53 -4.98 15.39 12.57
N ASP A 54 -4.76 15.12 11.28
CA ASP A 54 -5.41 15.79 10.15
C ASP A 54 -5.51 14.83 8.96
N LEU A 55 -6.69 14.24 8.73
CA LEU A 55 -6.90 13.29 7.63
C LEU A 55 -6.70 13.92 6.24
N ALA A 56 -6.71 15.26 6.10
CA ALA A 56 -6.35 15.89 4.85
C ALA A 56 -4.85 15.77 4.55
N ASP A 57 -4.01 15.64 5.59
CA ASP A 57 -2.57 15.38 5.50
C ASP A 57 -2.29 13.89 5.39
N ARG A 58 -2.39 13.38 4.16
CA ARG A 58 -2.33 11.97 3.81
C ARG A 58 -1.19 11.64 2.87
N TYR A 59 -0.97 10.36 2.62
CA TYR A 59 0.05 9.85 1.71
C TYR A 59 0.09 10.61 0.37
N ASN A 60 1.30 10.86 -0.12
CA ASN A 60 1.53 11.51 -1.39
C ASN A 60 2.67 10.82 -2.14
N ALA A 61 2.33 10.09 -3.21
CA ALA A 61 3.29 9.39 -4.05
C ALA A 61 4.37 10.33 -4.62
N ALA A 62 4.01 11.53 -5.08
CA ALA A 62 4.97 12.45 -5.69
C ALA A 62 6.04 12.95 -4.70
N ASN A 63 5.65 13.29 -3.46
CA ASN A 63 6.59 13.64 -2.40
C ASN A 63 7.41 12.42 -1.99
N THR A 64 6.80 11.23 -1.93
CA THR A 64 7.50 9.98 -1.66
C THR A 64 8.59 9.70 -2.69
N ILE A 65 8.29 9.81 -3.97
CA ILE A 65 9.25 9.61 -5.05
C ILE A 65 10.37 10.66 -4.98
N LYS A 66 9.99 11.93 -4.91
CA LYS A 66 10.93 13.07 -4.93
C LYS A 66 11.89 13.05 -3.74
N LEU A 67 11.41 12.73 -2.54
CA LEU A 67 12.20 12.79 -1.31
C LEU A 67 13.00 11.53 -1.04
N ASN A 68 12.58 10.36 -1.56
CA ASN A 68 13.42 9.15 -1.54
C ASN A 68 14.36 9.09 -2.77
N GLY A 69 14.10 9.87 -3.82
CA GLY A 69 14.89 9.85 -5.06
C GLY A 69 14.69 8.58 -5.89
N ASN A 70 13.61 7.84 -5.66
CA ASN A 70 13.33 6.56 -6.32
C ASN A 70 11.82 6.36 -6.52
N ILE A 71 11.44 5.73 -7.62
CA ILE A 71 10.05 5.38 -7.94
C ILE A 71 9.60 4.04 -7.33
N TYR A 72 10.55 3.22 -6.92
CA TYR A 72 10.29 1.97 -6.20
C TYR A 72 10.55 2.16 -4.72
N LEU A 73 9.77 1.46 -3.90
CA LEU A 73 9.91 1.48 -2.44
C LEU A 73 10.54 0.17 -1.96
N GLY A 74 11.27 0.26 -0.87
CA GLY A 74 11.89 -0.85 -0.14
C GLY A 74 12.40 -0.37 1.21
N ARG A 75 13.30 -1.13 1.85
CA ARG A 75 13.91 -0.73 3.13
C ARG A 75 14.42 0.72 3.09
N ASP A 76 14.19 1.44 4.20
CA ASP A 76 14.52 2.84 4.45
C ASP A 76 13.70 3.87 3.62
N SER A 77 12.83 3.41 2.72
CA SER A 77 11.89 4.31 2.05
C SER A 77 10.92 4.92 3.04
N THR A 78 10.80 6.24 3.01
CA THR A 78 9.84 6.98 3.84
C THR A 78 8.57 7.26 3.04
N LEU A 79 7.40 6.98 3.61
CA LEU A 79 6.11 7.38 3.05
C LEU A 79 5.81 8.81 3.51
N TRP A 80 5.74 9.74 2.55
CA TRP A 80 5.57 11.16 2.81
C TRP A 80 4.14 11.63 2.58
N SER A 81 3.70 12.58 3.39
CA SER A 81 2.39 13.19 3.25
C SER A 81 2.36 14.31 2.20
N VAL A 82 1.17 14.81 1.88
CA VAL A 82 0.98 15.97 1.00
C VAL A 82 1.66 17.24 1.55
N ARG A 83 1.74 17.41 2.88
CA ARG A 83 2.48 18.50 3.53
C ARG A 83 3.96 18.17 3.78
N ALA A 84 4.49 17.12 3.15
CA ALA A 84 5.87 16.65 3.28
C ALA A 84 6.28 16.31 4.73
N ARG A 85 5.35 15.73 5.51
CA ARG A 85 5.66 15.11 6.80
C ARG A 85 5.89 13.62 6.62
N LYS A 86 6.75 13.03 7.45
CA LYS A 86 6.94 11.58 7.49
C LYS A 86 5.71 10.94 8.11
N LEU A 87 5.04 10.06 7.36
CA LEU A 87 3.92 9.27 7.89
C LEU A 87 4.42 7.93 8.42
N MET A 88 5.21 7.22 7.61
CA MET A 88 5.75 5.90 7.94
C MET A 88 7.13 5.72 7.28
N THR A 89 7.92 4.78 7.78
CA THR A 89 9.17 4.33 7.15
C THR A 89 9.14 2.81 7.03
N ILE A 90 9.55 2.29 5.88
CA ILE A 90 9.74 0.85 5.69
C ILE A 90 11.05 0.47 6.40
N ILE A 91 10.95 -0.20 7.54
CA ILE A 91 12.12 -0.56 8.36
C ILE A 91 12.73 -1.92 7.98
N GLU A 92 11.95 -2.78 7.33
CA GLU A 92 12.36 -4.10 6.85
C GLU A 92 11.59 -4.43 5.56
N ASP A 93 12.27 -5.07 4.61
CA ASP A 93 11.70 -5.51 3.34
C ASP A 93 12.42 -6.79 2.90
N THR A 94 11.65 -7.88 2.77
CA THR A 94 12.10 -9.19 2.30
C THR A 94 11.72 -9.48 0.85
N CYS A 95 10.87 -8.64 0.24
CA CYS A 95 10.43 -8.77 -1.15
C CYS A 95 11.36 -8.03 -2.12
N GLY A 96 11.87 -6.86 -1.71
CA GLY A 96 12.85 -6.05 -2.44
C GLY A 96 12.28 -5.22 -3.59
N PHE A 97 10.95 -5.19 -3.78
CA PHE A 97 10.31 -4.42 -4.84
C PHE A 97 8.85 -4.08 -4.49
N HIS A 98 8.52 -2.79 -4.46
CA HIS A 98 7.17 -2.29 -4.27
C HIS A 98 6.91 -1.11 -5.20
N ASP A 99 5.74 -1.10 -5.82
CA ASP A 99 5.31 -0.03 -6.72
C ASP A 99 4.58 1.09 -5.94
N THR A 100 4.62 2.31 -6.48
CA THR A 100 3.76 3.42 -6.02
C THR A 100 3.25 4.29 -7.17
N ILE A 101 3.42 3.87 -8.42
CA ILE A 101 3.08 4.67 -9.60
C ILE A 101 1.94 4.07 -10.43
N TYR A 102 1.60 2.79 -10.22
CA TYR A 102 0.59 2.11 -11.04
C TYR A 102 -0.85 2.29 -10.53
N GLY A 103 -1.00 2.64 -9.25
CA GLY A 103 -2.30 2.87 -8.60
C GLY A 103 -3.09 1.58 -8.38
N CYS A 104 -4.24 1.73 -7.73
CA CYS A 104 -5.15 0.63 -7.41
C CYS A 104 -6.04 0.25 -8.59
N CYS A 105 -6.53 -0.99 -8.61
CA CYS A 105 -7.55 -1.39 -9.57
C CYS A 105 -8.93 -0.80 -9.21
N SER A 106 -9.75 -0.59 -10.23
CA SER A 106 -11.15 -0.18 -10.09
C SER A 106 -11.98 -0.74 -11.23
N VAL A 107 -13.28 -0.84 -11.01
CA VAL A 107 -14.23 -1.32 -12.03
C VAL A 107 -14.10 -0.52 -13.32
N GLU A 108 -14.02 0.81 -13.20
CA GLU A 108 -13.94 1.71 -14.35
C GLU A 108 -12.59 1.60 -15.08
N VAL A 109 -11.48 1.45 -14.34
CA VAL A 109 -10.15 1.29 -14.94
C VAL A 109 -10.01 -0.06 -15.62
N ASP A 110 -10.55 -1.13 -15.03
CA ASP A 110 -10.50 -2.48 -15.60
C ASP A 110 -11.36 -2.60 -16.87
N ASP A 111 -12.50 -1.91 -16.95
CA ASP A 111 -13.27 -1.79 -18.19
C ASP A 111 -12.47 -1.15 -19.32
N VAL A 112 -11.73 -0.08 -19.02
CA VAL A 112 -10.89 0.59 -20.03
C VAL A 112 -9.69 -0.28 -20.42
N ARG A 113 -9.03 -0.91 -19.44
CA ARG A 113 -7.77 -1.67 -19.66
C ARG A 113 -8.00 -3.04 -20.28
N PHE A 114 -9.08 -3.72 -19.90
CA PHE A 114 -9.33 -5.11 -20.25
C PHE A 114 -10.62 -5.33 -21.04
N GLY A 115 -11.46 -4.30 -21.19
CA GLY A 115 -12.78 -4.42 -21.84
C GLY A 115 -13.79 -5.24 -21.03
N LYS A 116 -13.47 -5.54 -19.77
CA LYS A 116 -14.30 -6.31 -18.85
C LYS A 116 -13.86 -6.04 -17.40
N ASN A 117 -14.80 -6.14 -16.48
CA ASN A 117 -14.57 -6.09 -15.05
C ASN A 117 -15.31 -7.25 -14.32
N ASN A 118 -15.01 -7.45 -13.04
CA ASN A 118 -15.68 -8.44 -12.18
C ASN A 118 -16.58 -7.80 -11.11
N GLY A 119 -16.87 -6.50 -11.24
CA GLY A 119 -17.66 -5.71 -10.28
C GLY A 119 -16.95 -5.39 -8.97
N LYS A 120 -15.68 -5.77 -8.80
CA LYS A 120 -14.88 -5.53 -7.59
C LYS A 120 -13.57 -4.81 -7.96
N GLY A 121 -12.96 -4.15 -6.98
CA GLY A 121 -11.65 -3.52 -7.14
C GLY A 121 -11.18 -2.88 -5.84
N CYS A 122 -9.87 -2.68 -5.73
CA CYS A 122 -9.24 -2.10 -4.55
C CYS A 122 -9.73 -0.67 -4.26
N GLN A 123 -10.19 0.06 -5.28
CA GLN A 123 -10.89 1.33 -5.07
C GLN A 123 -12.15 1.18 -4.18
N GLY A 124 -13.01 0.20 -4.41
CA GLY A 124 -14.21 -0.02 -3.58
C GLY A 124 -13.85 -0.51 -2.16
N ASN A 125 -12.74 -1.23 -2.04
CA ASN A 125 -12.17 -1.64 -0.76
C ASN A 125 -11.70 -0.43 0.05
N PHE A 126 -11.01 0.53 -0.59
CA PHE A 126 -10.68 1.80 0.05
C PHE A 126 -11.92 2.58 0.46
N GLU A 127 -12.92 2.72 -0.42
CA GLU A 127 -14.16 3.43 -0.09
C GLU A 127 -14.85 2.84 1.17
N THR A 128 -14.85 1.51 1.30
CA THR A 128 -15.44 0.81 2.45
C THR A 128 -14.76 1.16 3.77
N GLU A 129 -13.42 1.17 3.81
CA GLU A 129 -12.69 1.49 5.04
C GLU A 129 -12.65 2.99 5.32
N LEU A 130 -12.47 3.82 4.29
CA LEU A 130 -12.46 5.27 4.42
C LEU A 130 -13.79 5.82 4.95
N ALA A 131 -14.92 5.22 4.56
CA ALA A 131 -16.24 5.59 5.05
C ALA A 131 -16.36 5.45 6.59
N LYS A 132 -15.63 4.52 7.21
CA LYS A 132 -15.59 4.36 8.68
C LYS A 132 -14.98 5.59 9.39
N HIS A 133 -14.24 6.41 8.65
CA HIS A 133 -13.56 7.61 9.12
C HIS A 133 -14.19 8.91 8.58
N GLY A 134 -15.37 8.82 7.94
CA GLY A 134 -16.04 9.98 7.36
C GLY A 134 -15.37 10.52 6.09
N LEU A 135 -14.53 9.71 5.45
CA LEU A 135 -13.86 10.01 4.18
C LEU A 135 -14.61 9.34 3.02
N ASP A 136 -14.40 9.85 1.81
CA ASP A 136 -15.08 9.37 0.61
C ASP A 136 -14.11 9.12 -0.57
N ARG A 137 -14.67 8.81 -1.75
CA ARG A 137 -13.91 8.54 -2.98
C ARG A 137 -12.92 9.65 -3.35
N ARG A 138 -13.14 10.89 -2.95
CA ARG A 138 -12.27 12.06 -3.22
C ARG A 138 -11.01 12.05 -2.36
N ASP A 139 -11.02 11.30 -1.27
CA ASP A 139 -9.89 11.15 -0.35
C ASP A 139 -8.93 10.02 -0.77
N ILE A 140 -9.34 9.18 -1.73
CA ILE A 140 -8.49 8.19 -2.38
C ILE A 140 -7.50 8.90 -3.29
N VAL A 141 -6.22 8.57 -3.12
CA VAL A 141 -5.09 9.13 -3.88
C VAL A 141 -4.26 8.00 -4.48
N ALA A 142 -3.21 8.34 -5.24
CA ALA A 142 -2.22 7.36 -5.65
C ALA A 142 -1.67 6.63 -4.41
N ASN A 143 -1.76 5.30 -4.43
CA ASN A 143 -1.45 4.43 -3.30
C ASN A 143 -0.08 3.75 -3.46
N VAL A 144 0.37 3.10 -2.38
CA VAL A 144 1.47 2.14 -2.45
C VAL A 144 0.89 0.78 -2.83
N ASN A 145 1.59 0.04 -3.68
CA ASN A 145 1.28 -1.32 -4.07
C ASN A 145 2.38 -2.25 -3.53
N PHE A 146 2.25 -2.66 -2.26
CA PHE A 146 3.21 -3.60 -1.66
C PHE A 146 3.16 -4.95 -2.38
N PHE A 147 4.32 -5.59 -2.50
CA PHE A 147 4.57 -6.85 -3.25
C PHE A 147 4.27 -6.82 -4.77
N MET A 148 3.61 -5.79 -5.28
CA MET A 148 3.33 -5.62 -6.70
C MET A 148 4.59 -5.22 -7.46
N ARG A 149 4.81 -5.85 -8.62
CA ARG A 149 5.96 -5.58 -9.47
C ARG A 149 5.54 -4.94 -10.79
N VAL A 150 5.96 -3.70 -10.97
CA VAL A 150 5.71 -2.89 -12.17
C VAL A 150 7.00 -2.21 -12.62
N PRO A 151 7.86 -2.89 -13.39
CA PRO A 151 9.09 -2.30 -13.89
C PRO A 151 8.79 -1.21 -14.94
N VAL A 152 9.56 -0.13 -14.88
CA VAL A 152 9.63 0.92 -15.90
C VAL A 152 10.80 0.62 -16.82
N GLU A 153 10.52 0.42 -18.09
CA GLU A 153 11.55 0.26 -19.12
C GLU A 153 12.22 1.59 -19.44
N GLU A 154 13.38 1.56 -20.12
CA GLU A 154 14.09 2.77 -20.58
C GLU A 154 13.20 3.66 -21.48
N SER A 155 12.28 3.03 -22.22
CA SER A 155 11.27 3.71 -23.05
C SER A 155 10.18 4.43 -22.25
N GLY A 156 10.08 4.17 -20.94
CA GLY A 156 8.98 4.61 -20.08
C GLY A 156 7.77 3.66 -20.09
N VAL A 157 7.83 2.53 -20.80
CA VAL A 157 6.76 1.52 -20.79
C VAL A 157 6.66 0.86 -19.42
N LEU A 158 5.42 0.62 -18.98
CA LEU A 158 5.07 -0.01 -17.72
C LEU A 158 4.25 -1.27 -17.99
N SER A 159 4.52 -2.35 -17.26
CA SER A 159 3.69 -3.55 -17.29
C SER A 159 3.60 -4.20 -15.92
N ILE A 160 2.46 -4.80 -15.59
CA ILE A 160 2.36 -5.67 -14.43
C ILE A 160 3.04 -7.00 -14.80
N VAL A 161 4.01 -7.41 -13.98
CA VAL A 161 4.68 -8.71 -14.11
C VAL A 161 4.50 -9.51 -12.81
N PRO A 162 4.74 -10.83 -12.81
CA PRO A 162 4.64 -11.64 -11.60
C PRO A 162 5.44 -11.04 -10.43
N GLY A 163 4.82 -11.03 -9.25
CA GLY A 163 5.43 -10.57 -8.00
C GLY A 163 6.63 -11.42 -7.59
N LEU A 164 7.51 -10.86 -6.76
CA LEU A 164 8.70 -11.56 -6.26
C LEU A 164 8.47 -12.30 -4.94
N SER A 165 7.40 -11.95 -4.21
CA SER A 165 7.07 -12.52 -2.91
C SER A 165 6.81 -14.03 -3.00
N LYS A 166 7.19 -14.72 -1.94
CA LYS A 166 7.02 -16.16 -1.73
C LYS A 166 6.54 -16.38 -0.30
N PRO A 167 5.85 -17.49 -0.01
CA PRO A 167 5.49 -17.89 1.35
C PRO A 167 6.69 -17.98 2.30
#